data_AF-A0A7Y7N7Z0-F1
#
_entry.id   AF-A0A7Y7N7Z0-F1
#
_cell.length_a   1.000
_cell.length_b   1.000
_cell.length_c   1.000
_cell.angle_alpha   90.00
_cell.angle_beta   90.00
_cell.angle_gamma   90.00
#
_symmetry.space_group_name_H-M   'P 1'
#
loop_
_entity.id
_entity.type
_entity.pdbx_description
1 polymer ?
#
loop_
_entity_poly.entity_id
_entity_poly.type
_entity_poly.pdbx_seq_one_letter_code
_entity_poly.pdbx_strand_id
1 'polypeptide(L)'
;MDVTSLFLSPPIAFVLLLIAAVVDFWLLGILITKGTDRIGKAKPYACGEDVDHHRLQPDYGQFFSFAFFFTIMHVVAMIIATVPSGSVPDSLFAAFFTLSAASGLTALFRKEV
;
A
#
# COMPACT_ATOMS: atom_id res chain seq x y z
N MET A 1 26.73 -14.27 -18.74
CA MET A 1 25.45 -13.82 -18.17
C MET A 1 24.52 -13.60 -19.34
N ASP A 2 23.43 -14.35 -19.42
CA ASP A 2 22.47 -14.15 -20.52
C ASP A 2 21.79 -12.79 -20.39
N VAL A 3 21.65 -12.08 -21.50
CA VAL A 3 21.00 -10.75 -21.53
C VAL A 3 19.59 -10.79 -20.91
N THR A 4 18.88 -11.90 -21.06
CA THR A 4 17.56 -12.14 -20.47
C THR A 4 17.59 -12.18 -18.94
N SER A 5 18.62 -12.81 -18.34
CA SER A 5 18.80 -12.88 -16.89
C SER A 5 19.09 -11.52 -16.27
N LEU A 6 19.71 -10.61 -17.03
CA LEU A 6 19.95 -9.23 -16.59
C LEU A 6 18.64 -8.44 -16.56
N PHE A 7 17.83 -8.50 -17.63
CA PHE A 7 16.52 -7.82 -17.68
C PHE A 7 15.52 -8.33 -16.64
N LEU A 8 15.55 -9.63 -16.31
CA LEU A 8 14.68 -10.23 -15.28
C LEU A 8 15.19 -10.03 -13.84
N SER A 9 16.35 -9.42 -13.65
CA SER A 9 16.82 -9.12 -12.29
C SER A 9 15.84 -8.16 -11.60
N PRO A 10 15.46 -8.40 -10.32
CA PRO A 10 14.47 -7.59 -9.62
C PRO A 10 14.67 -6.06 -9.71
N PRO A 11 15.88 -5.49 -9.54
CA PRO A 11 16.06 -4.05 -9.61
C PRO A 11 15.85 -3.50 -11.03
N ILE A 12 16.29 -4.22 -12.07
CA ILE A 12 16.15 -3.77 -13.47
C ILE A 12 14.69 -3.90 -13.91
N ALA A 13 14.05 -5.01 -13.61
CA ALA A 13 12.63 -5.22 -13.89
C ALA A 13 11.75 -4.14 -13.21
N PHE A 14 12.04 -3.81 -11.95
CA PHE A 14 11.34 -2.74 -11.24
C PHE A 14 11.49 -1.37 -11.93
N VAL A 15 12.71 -0.99 -12.32
CA VAL A 15 12.96 0.29 -13.00
C VAL A 15 12.23 0.35 -14.35
N LEU A 16 12.24 -0.74 -15.12
CA LEU A 16 11.55 -0.79 -16.41
C LEU A 16 10.03 -0.64 -16.27
N LEU A 17 9.43 -1.36 -15.32
CA LEU A 17 8.00 -1.25 -15.03
C LEU A 17 7.63 0.14 -14.50
N LEU A 18 8.50 0.75 -13.69
CA LEU A 18 8.30 2.11 -13.19
C LEU A 18 8.35 3.13 -14.33
N ILE A 19 9.30 3.00 -15.26
CA ILE A 19 9.35 3.84 -16.47
C ILE A 19 8.08 3.67 -17.29
N ALA A 20 7.63 2.42 -17.52
CA ALA A 20 6.39 2.15 -18.23
C ALA A 20 5.18 2.82 -17.56
N ALA A 21 5.04 2.68 -16.24
CA ALA A 21 3.95 3.30 -15.49
C ALA A 21 3.97 4.84 -15.55
N VAL A 22 5.16 5.46 -15.52
CA VAL A 22 5.31 6.92 -15.68
C VAL A 22 4.92 7.37 -17.08
N VAL A 23 5.33 6.61 -18.11
CA VAL A 23 4.99 6.88 -19.50
C VAL A 23 3.47 6.75 -19.71
N ASP A 24 2.85 5.70 -19.19
CA ASP A 24 1.41 5.50 -19.24
C ASP A 24 0.68 6.64 -18.56
N PHE A 25 1.08 7.01 -17.34
CA PHE A 25 0.50 8.14 -16.61
C PHE A 25 0.58 9.45 -17.41
N TRP A 26 1.71 9.70 -18.07
CA TRP A 26 1.89 10.89 -18.89
C TRP A 26 1.01 10.87 -20.14
N LEU A 27 0.98 9.74 -20.87
CA LEU A 27 0.13 9.55 -22.06
C LEU A 27 -1.36 9.72 -21.71
N LEU A 28 -1.81 9.06 -20.65
CA LEU A 28 -3.16 9.19 -20.12
C LEU A 28 -3.45 10.64 -19.71
N GLY A 29 -2.48 11.33 -19.10
CA GLY A 29 -2.57 12.75 -18.76
C GLY A 29 -2.82 13.67 -19.95
N ILE A 30 -2.33 13.33 -21.14
CA ILE A 30 -2.56 14.08 -22.38
C ILE A 30 -3.99 13.85 -22.90
N LEU A 31 -4.51 12.63 -22.75
CA LEU A 31 -5.84 12.25 -23.23
C LEU A 31 -6.97 12.79 -22.36
N ILE A 32 -6.69 13.21 -21.13
CA ILE A 32 -7.70 13.73 -20.20
C ILE A 32 -8.14 15.14 -20.60
N THR A 33 -9.45 15.33 -20.73
CA THR A 33 -10.05 16.67 -20.88
C THR A 33 -9.88 17.47 -19.59
N LYS A 34 -9.18 18.61 -19.67
CA LYS A 34 -9.07 19.55 -18.54
C LYS A 34 -10.40 20.28 -18.36
N GLY A 35 -11.02 20.13 -17.18
CA GLY A 35 -12.24 20.86 -16.84
C GLY A 35 -11.99 22.37 -16.76
N THR A 36 -12.92 23.17 -17.29
CA THR A 36 -12.87 24.64 -17.23
C THR A 36 -12.78 25.13 -15.79
N ASP A 37 -12.02 26.19 -15.58
CA ASP A 37 -11.94 26.80 -14.25
C ASP A 37 -13.24 27.58 -13.97
N ARG A 38 -13.80 27.38 -12.78
CA ARG A 38 -15.09 27.95 -12.38
C ARG A 38 -15.00 28.43 -10.94
N ILE A 39 -15.70 29.53 -10.66
CA ILE A 39 -15.82 30.08 -9.30
C ILE A 39 -16.44 28.99 -8.41
N GLY A 40 -15.71 28.58 -7.37
CA GLY A 40 -16.12 27.51 -6.47
C GLY A 40 -15.58 26.10 -6.80
N LYS A 41 -14.82 25.91 -7.88
CA LYS A 41 -14.22 24.60 -8.24
C LYS A 41 -13.34 24.01 -7.12
N ALA A 42 -12.68 24.86 -6.35
CA ALA A 42 -11.83 24.47 -5.23
C ALA A 42 -12.51 24.59 -3.85
N LYS A 43 -13.81 24.96 -3.81
CA LYS A 43 -14.56 24.97 -2.53
C LYS A 43 -14.84 23.52 -2.09
N PRO A 44 -14.85 23.23 -0.78
CA PRO A 44 -15.23 21.92 -0.28
C PRO A 44 -16.67 21.59 -0.68
N TYR A 45 -16.96 20.32 -0.91
CA TYR A 45 -18.34 19.89 -1.08
C TYR A 45 -19.07 19.98 0.27
N ALA A 46 -20.05 20.88 0.34
CA ALA A 46 -20.80 21.18 1.55
C ALA A 46 -22.30 21.34 1.27
N CYS A 47 -22.83 20.61 0.28
CA CYS A 47 -24.24 20.68 -0.11
C CYS A 47 -24.77 22.11 -0.41
N GLY A 48 -23.89 23.05 -0.78
CA GLY A 48 -24.23 24.44 -1.06
C GLY A 48 -24.06 25.41 0.11
N GLU A 49 -23.64 24.93 1.29
CA GLU A 49 -23.35 25.76 2.46
C GLU A 49 -21.90 26.28 2.45
N ASP A 50 -21.68 27.47 3.01
CA ASP A 50 -20.32 27.97 3.27
C ASP A 50 -19.84 27.41 4.61
N VAL A 51 -18.80 26.57 4.57
CA VAL A 51 -18.23 25.93 5.75
C VAL A 51 -17.07 26.78 6.27
N ASP A 52 -17.21 27.36 7.46
CA ASP A 52 -16.13 28.14 8.07
C ASP A 52 -14.92 27.26 8.45
N HIS A 53 -15.19 26.05 8.96
CA HIS A 53 -14.16 25.12 9.47
C HIS A 53 -13.92 23.97 8.51
N HIS A 54 -12.85 24.09 7.73
CA HIS A 54 -12.54 23.22 6.61
C HIS A 54 -11.85 21.89 7.00
N ARG A 55 -11.50 21.69 8.27
CA ARG A 55 -10.75 20.51 8.74
C ARG A 55 -11.28 20.01 10.07
N LEU A 56 -12.25 19.09 10.01
CA LEU A 56 -12.54 18.21 11.14
C LEU A 56 -11.36 17.25 11.29
N GLN A 57 -10.82 17.10 12.49
CA GLN A 57 -9.92 15.98 12.83
C GLN A 57 -10.80 14.79 13.18
N PRO A 58 -10.97 13.81 12.28
CA PRO A 58 -11.74 12.61 12.63
C PRO A 58 -10.97 11.82 13.70
N ASP A 59 -11.72 11.14 14.57
CA ASP A 59 -11.12 10.22 15.53
C ASP A 59 -10.53 9.01 14.78
N TYR A 60 -9.20 8.93 14.78
CA TYR A 60 -8.46 7.84 14.14
C TYR A 60 -8.20 6.68 15.11
N GLY A 61 -8.70 6.71 16.35
CA GLY A 61 -8.44 5.67 17.35
C GLY A 61 -8.76 4.26 16.84
N GLN A 62 -9.88 4.08 16.15
CA GLN A 62 -10.25 2.80 15.54
C GLN A 62 -9.50 2.52 14.23
N PHE A 63 -9.27 3.54 13.40
CA PHE A 63 -8.60 3.39 12.11
C PHE A 63 -7.16 2.93 12.27
N PHE A 64 -6.48 3.37 13.33
CA PHE A 64 -5.08 3.04 13.59
C PHE A 64 -4.85 1.54 13.67
N SER A 65 -5.64 0.81 14.45
CA SER A 65 -5.52 -0.66 14.55
C SER A 65 -5.68 -1.36 13.20
N PHE A 66 -6.59 -0.88 12.34
CA PHE A 66 -6.77 -1.44 10.99
C PHE A 66 -5.58 -1.16 10.08
N ALA A 67 -5.01 0.05 10.13
CA ALA A 67 -3.84 0.41 9.33
C ALA A 67 -2.61 -0.45 9.71
N PHE A 68 -2.36 -0.65 11.01
CA PHE A 68 -1.28 -1.51 11.48
C PHE A 68 -1.53 -2.98 11.15
N PHE A 69 -2.76 -3.47 11.32
CA PHE A 69 -3.14 -4.82 10.89
C PHE A 69 -2.79 -5.05 9.42
N PHE A 70 -3.21 -4.16 8.53
CA PHE A 70 -2.95 -4.31 7.10
C PHE A 70 -1.46 -4.27 6.79
N THR A 71 -0.71 -3.38 7.43
CA THR A 71 0.74 -3.25 7.24
C THR A 71 1.49 -4.50 7.68
N ILE A 72 1.16 -5.04 8.86
CA ILE A 72 1.74 -6.29 9.38
C ILE A 72 1.40 -7.44 8.44
N MET A 73 0.13 -7.61 8.07
CA MET A 73 -0.32 -8.68 7.17
C MET A 73 0.33 -8.59 5.79
N HIS A 74 0.54 -7.38 5.26
CA HIS A 74 1.20 -7.17 3.98
C HIS A 74 2.66 -7.66 4.01
N VAL A 75 3.42 -7.29 5.06
CA VAL A 75 4.79 -7.76 5.25
C VAL A 75 4.83 -9.27 5.44
N VAL A 76 3.87 -9.82 6.19
CA VAL A 76 3.77 -11.28 6.40
C VAL A 76 3.56 -12.02 5.09
N ALA A 77 2.60 -11.56 4.28
CA ALA A 77 2.35 -12.14 2.97
C ALA A 77 3.58 -12.05 2.05
N MET A 78 4.29 -10.92 2.06
CA MET A 78 5.49 -10.72 1.25
C MET A 78 6.63 -11.67 1.66
N ILE A 79 6.84 -11.85 2.98
CA ILE A 79 7.86 -12.80 3.48
C ILE A 79 7.47 -14.23 3.12
N ILE A 80 6.23 -14.67 3.39
CA ILE A 80 5.79 -16.03 3.07
C ILE A 80 5.91 -16.32 1.57
N ALA A 81 5.56 -15.36 0.71
CA ALA A 81 5.65 -15.52 -0.74
C ALA A 81 7.08 -15.60 -1.28
N THR A 82 8.06 -15.09 -0.54
CA THR A 82 9.47 -15.04 -0.96
C THR A 82 10.34 -16.13 -0.32
N VAL A 83 9.83 -16.88 0.66
CA VAL A 83 10.54 -18.02 1.24
C VAL A 83 10.72 -19.11 0.17
N PRO A 84 11.95 -19.59 -0.09
CA PRO A 84 12.19 -20.70 -1.00
C PRO A 84 11.44 -21.96 -0.56
N SER A 85 10.74 -22.61 -1.48
CA SER A 85 10.12 -23.90 -1.23
C SER A 85 11.09 -25.02 -1.59
N GLY A 86 11.40 -25.90 -0.64
CA GLY A 86 12.28 -27.05 -0.94
C GLY A 86 12.88 -27.74 0.27
N SER A 87 13.01 -27.06 1.42
CA SER A 87 13.57 -27.65 2.62
C SER A 87 12.64 -27.57 3.84
N VAL A 88 12.80 -28.53 4.76
CA VAL A 88 12.08 -28.54 6.04
C VAL A 88 12.40 -27.30 6.89
N PRO A 89 13.67 -26.83 6.99
CA PRO A 89 14.00 -25.57 7.66
C PRO A 89 13.23 -24.36 7.13
N ASP A 90 13.08 -24.22 5.81
CA ASP A 90 12.37 -23.07 5.21
C ASP A 90 10.88 -23.06 5.58
N SER A 91 10.27 -24.25 5.56
CA SER A 91 8.87 -24.43 5.94
C SER A 91 8.63 -24.15 7.43
N LEU A 92 9.57 -24.57 8.29
CA LEU A 92 9.53 -24.28 9.72
C LEU A 92 9.71 -22.78 9.99
N PHE A 93 10.65 -22.12 9.31
CA PHE A 93 10.83 -20.67 9.42
C PHE A 93 9.55 -19.92 9.06
N ALA A 94 8.92 -20.23 7.93
CA ALA A 94 7.67 -19.62 7.51
C ALA A 94 6.54 -19.85 8.55
N ALA A 95 6.45 -21.06 9.11
CA ALA A 95 5.47 -21.39 10.14
C ALA A 95 5.70 -20.60 11.43
N PHE A 96 6.91 -20.59 11.98
CA PHE A 96 7.25 -19.84 13.20
C PHE A 96 7.07 -18.34 13.02
N PHE A 97 7.48 -17.80 11.87
CA PHE A 97 7.29 -16.40 11.55
C PHE A 97 5.79 -16.04 11.52
N THR A 98 4.96 -16.86 10.87
CA THR A 98 3.50 -16.65 10.81
C THR A 98 2.86 -16.71 12.21
N LEU A 99 3.26 -17.67 13.05
CA LEU A 99 2.78 -17.77 14.43
C LEU A 99 3.20 -16.56 15.28
N SER A 100 4.43 -16.07 15.10
CA SER A 100 4.91 -14.86 15.79
C SER A 100 4.17 -13.60 15.35
N ALA A 101 3.82 -13.50 14.07
CA ALA A 101 3.03 -12.38 13.55
C ALA A 101 1.59 -12.44 14.07
N ALA A 102 1.00 -13.64 14.12
CA ALA A 102 -0.34 -13.85 14.69
C ALA A 102 -0.41 -13.46 16.17
N SER A 103 0.61 -13.81 16.97
CA SER A 103 0.68 -13.40 18.37
C SER A 103 0.92 -11.89 18.53
N GLY A 104 1.74 -11.27 17.68
CA GLY A 104 1.87 -9.81 17.64
C GLY A 104 0.55 -9.10 17.31
N LEU A 105 -0.26 -9.70 16.45
CA LEU A 105 -1.57 -9.19 16.08
C LEU A 105 -2.56 -9.18 17.26
N THR A 106 -2.52 -10.20 18.13
CA THR A 106 -3.38 -10.23 19.32
C THR A 106 -2.99 -9.15 20.32
N ALA A 107 -1.71 -8.79 20.41
CA ALA A 107 -1.25 -7.65 21.19
C ALA A 107 -1.77 -6.31 20.62
N LEU A 108 -1.82 -6.15 19.30
CA LEU A 108 -2.32 -4.94 18.65
C LEU A 108 -3.81 -4.66 18.95
N PHE A 109 -4.61 -5.71 19.05
CA PHE A 109 -6.04 -5.58 19.36
C PHE A 109 -6.35 -5.69 20.87
N ARG A 110 -5.33 -5.77 21.72
CA ARG A 110 -5.52 -5.78 23.16
C ARG A 110 -6.01 -4.40 23.61
N LYS A 111 -7.30 -4.30 23.94
CA LYS A 111 -7.85 -3.11 24.60
C LYS A 111 -7.35 -3.07 26.03
N GLU A 112 -6.67 -1.99 26.41
CA GLU A 112 -6.48 -1.67 27.82
C GLU A 112 -7.83 -1.18 28.34
N VAL A 113 -8.40 -1.94 29.28
CA VAL A 113 -9.67 -1.63 29.95
C VAL A 113 -9.43 -0.55 30.99
#